data_AF-A0A9D6H7Z5-F1
#
_entry.id   AF-A0A9D6H7Z5-F1
#
_cell.length_a   1.000
_cell.length_b   1.000
_cell.length_c   1.000
_cell.angle_alpha   90.00
_cell.angle_beta   90.00
_cell.angle_gamma   90.00
#
_symmetry.space_group_name_H-M   'P 1'
#
loop_
_entity.id
_entity.type
_entity.pdbx_description
1 polymer ?
#
loop_
_entity_poly.entity_id
_entity_poly.type
_entity_poly.pdbx_seq_one_letter_code
_entity_poly.pdbx_strand_id
1 'polypeptide(L)' 'MEPNYRRTRREALTAVGLWLLAGSWVVGGSYAVYDADPAGVVMGVPAWAFWSILTPWLVFLVVAAWYGLAFLGDGVER' A
#
# COMPACT_ATOMS: atom_id res chain seq x y z
N MET A 1 13.85 -24.86 16.71
CA MET A 1 13.06 -23.90 15.92
C MET A 1 13.98 -23.36 14.83
N GLU A 2 13.82 -23.79 13.58
CA GLU A 2 14.67 -23.37 12.47
C GLU A 2 14.80 -21.83 12.36
N PRO A 3 15.99 -21.29 12.03
CA PRO A 3 16.23 -19.87 11.79
C PRO A 3 15.25 -19.22 10.79
N ASN A 4 14.78 -20.00 9.82
CA ASN A 4 13.81 -19.56 8.81
C ASN A 4 12.46 -19.09 9.41
N TYR A 5 12.01 -19.70 10.51
CA TYR A 5 10.71 -19.37 11.10
C TYR A 5 10.62 -17.92 11.61
N ARG A 6 11.73 -17.39 12.14
CA ARG A 6 11.79 -15.99 12.59
C ARG A 6 11.78 -15.01 11.43
N ARG A 7 12.35 -15.39 10.27
CA ARG A 7 12.35 -14.58 9.05
C ARG A 7 10.94 -14.49 8.45
N THR A 8 10.29 -15.64 8.26
CA THR A 8 8.92 -15.74 7.74
C THR A 8 7.89 -15.02 8.62
N ARG A 9 8.03 -15.10 9.96
CA ARG A 9 7.14 -14.37 10.88
C ARG A 9 7.29 -12.85 10.76
N ARG A 10 8.50 -12.36 10.51
CA ARG A 10 8.76 -10.92 10.31
C ARG A 10 8.17 -10.45 8.98
N GLU A 11 8.33 -11.24 7.93
CA GLU A 11 7.75 -11.01 6.60
C GLU A 11 6.21 -10.94 6.66
N ALA A 12 5.57 -11.89 7.34
CA ALA A 12 4.13 -11.90 7.53
C ALA A 12 3.62 -10.67 8.30
N LEU A 13 4.33 -10.26 9.37
CA LEU A 13 3.98 -9.04 10.13
C LEU A 13 4.12 -7.77 9.29
N THR A 14 5.15 -7.68 8.44
CA THR A 14 5.31 -6.55 7.52
C THR A 14 4.18 -6.50 6.49
N ALA A 15 3.82 -7.64 5.90
CA ALA A 15 2.69 -7.73 4.97
C ALA A 15 1.37 -7.29 5.63
N VAL A 16 1.11 -7.75 6.86
CA VAL A 16 -0.09 -7.35 7.63
C VAL A 16 -0.09 -5.84 7.93
N GLY A 17 1.05 -5.27 8.33
CA GLY A 17 1.17 -3.83 8.56
C GLY A 17 0.89 -3.00 7.30
N LEU A 18 1.35 -3.47 6.14
CA LEU A 18 1.08 -2.81 4.85
C LEU A 18 -0.39 -2.88 4.46
N TRP A 19 -1.03 -4.04 4.66
CA TRP A 19 -2.47 -4.18 4.45
C TRP A 19 -3.30 -3.28 5.37
N LEU A 20 -2.88 -3.10 6.63
CA LEU A 20 -3.54 -2.18 7.56
C LEU A 20 -3.37 -0.71 7.14
N LEU A 21 -2.19 -0.32 6.67
CA LEU A 21 -1.96 1.03 6.14
C LEU A 21 -2.77 1.29 4.88
N ALA A 22 -2.82 0.32 3.96
CA ALA A 22 -3.65 0.41 2.76
C ALA A 22 -5.15 0.50 3.10
N GLY A 23 -5.62 -0.33 4.04
CA GLY A 23 -7.00 -0.28 4.52
C GLY A 23 -7.33 1.06 5.17
N SER A 24 -6.43 1.57 6.02
CA SER A 24 -6.57 2.88 6.67
C SER A 24 -6.59 4.01 5.66
N TRP A 25 -5.80 3.92 4.59
CA TRP A 25 -5.80 4.90 3.50
C TRP A 25 -7.11 4.88 2.71
N VAL A 26 -7.64 3.71 2.37
CA VAL A 26 -8.92 3.59 1.65
C VAL A 26 -10.07 4.12 2.50
N VAL A 27 -10.11 3.77 3.78
CA VAL A 27 -11.15 4.25 4.71
C VAL A 27 -11.02 5.76 4.92
N GLY A 28 -9.80 6.27 5.15
CA GLY A 28 -9.54 7.69 5.33
C GLY A 28 -9.84 8.52 4.07
N GLY A 29 -9.46 8.02 2.89
CA GLY A 29 -9.76 8.65 1.60
C GLY A 29 -11.26 8.67 1.32
N SER A 30 -11.96 7.58 1.58
CA SER A 30 -13.43 7.51 1.44
C SER A 30 -14.13 8.50 2.38
N TYR A 31 -13.61 8.67 3.60
CA TYR A 31 -14.17 9.61 4.58
C TYR A 31 -13.90 11.08 4.20
N ALA A 32 -12.68 11.40 3.76
CA ALA A 32 -12.30 12.76 3.37
C ALA A 32 -13.04 13.26 2.12
N VAL A 33 -13.52 12.33 1.31
CA VAL A 33 -14.17 12.58 0.02
C VAL A 33 -15.69 12.35 0.10
N TYR A 34 -16.20 11.89 1.25
CA TYR A 34 -17.61 11.59 1.47
C TYR A 34 -18.54 12.77 1.12
N ASP A 35 -18.10 14.00 1.41
CA ASP A 35 -18.84 15.24 1.16
C ASP A 35 -18.22 16.09 0.03
N ALA A 36 -17.28 15.52 -0.73
CA ALA A 36 -16.59 16.25 -1.79
C ALA A 36 -17.48 16.40 -3.02
N ASP A 37 -17.53 17.62 -3.56
CA ASP A 37 -18.25 17.93 -4.80
C ASP A 37 -17.74 17.04 -5.95
N PRO A 38 -18.61 16.21 -6.58
CA PRO A 38 -18.22 15.32 -7.67
C PRO A 38 -17.70 16.08 -8.92
N ALA A 39 -17.88 17.40 -9.00
CA ALA A 39 -17.38 18.24 -10.09
C ALA A 39 -15.88 18.56 -10.00
N GLY A 40 -15.21 18.30 -8.86
CA GLY A 40 -13.78 18.48 -8.73
C GLY A 40 -13.01 17.48 -9.59
N VAL A 41 -12.20 17.95 -10.54
CA VAL A 41 -11.41 17.10 -11.45
C VAL A 41 -9.92 17.32 -11.21
N VAL A 42 -9.17 16.25 -11.01
CA VAL A 42 -7.70 16.24 -10.93
C VAL A 42 -7.17 15.46 -12.14
N MET A 43 -6.35 16.10 -12.97
CA MET A 43 -5.78 15.50 -14.19
C MET A 43 -6.81 14.87 -15.15
N GLY A 44 -8.00 15.46 -15.26
CA GLY A 44 -9.07 14.94 -16.13
C GLY A 44 -9.89 13.78 -15.54
N VAL A 45 -9.59 13.35 -14.30
CA VAL A 45 -10.30 12.29 -13.57
C VAL A 45 -10.97 12.90 -12.33
N PRO A 46 -12.16 12.45 -11.90
CA PRO A 46 -12.78 12.98 -10.69
C PRO A 46 -11.83 12.89 -9.48
N ALA A 47 -11.73 13.99 -8.73
CA ALA A 47 -10.83 14.12 -7.59
C ALA A 47 -11.06 13.00 -6.57
N TRP A 48 -12.32 12.61 -6.39
CA TRP A 48 -12.69 11.50 -5.52
C TRP A 48 -12.05 10.17 -5.95
N ALA A 49 -12.03 9.89 -7.25
CA ALA A 49 -11.42 8.68 -7.79
C ALA A 49 -9.88 8.76 -7.73
N PHE A 50 -9.31 9.93 -7.98
CA PHE A 50 -7.87 10.13 -7.90
C PHE A 50 -7.33 9.87 -6.48
N TRP A 51 -7.93 10.52 -5.47
CA TRP A 51 -7.46 10.44 -4.08
C TRP A 51 -7.78 9.12 -3.39
N SER A 52 -8.95 8.53 -3.68
CA SER A 52 -9.40 7.30 -3.01
C SER A 52 -8.99 6.01 -3.72
N ILE A 53 -8.74 6.03 -5.03
CA ILE A 53 -8.43 4.82 -5.81
C ILE A 53 -7.00 4.86 -6.34
N LEU A 54 -6.62 5.92 -7.06
CA LEU A 54 -5.33 5.98 -7.75
C LEU A 54 -4.15 6.06 -6.77
N THR A 55 -4.27 6.92 -5.75
CA THR A 55 -3.24 7.10 -4.72
C THR A 55 -2.94 5.83 -3.93
N PRO A 56 -3.91 5.10 -3.35
CA PRO A 56 -3.59 3.84 -2.66
C PRO A 56 -3.01 2.78 -3.61
N TRP A 57 -3.41 2.78 -4.88
CA TRP A 57 -2.83 1.88 -5.88
C TRP A 57 -1.35 2.14 -6.11
N LEU A 58 -0.96 3.41 -6.28
CA LEU A 58 0.44 3.81 -6.41
C LEU A 58 1.24 3.51 -5.14
N VAL A 59 0.67 3.78 -3.97
CA VAL A 59 1.30 3.44 -2.69
C VAL A 59 1.54 1.92 -2.61
N PHE A 60 0.55 1.11 -2.99
CA PHE A 60 0.68 -0.35 -2.99
C PHE A 60 1.76 -0.84 -3.96
N LEU A 61 1.85 -0.24 -5.16
CA LEU A 61 2.89 -0.54 -6.15
C LEU A 61 4.29 -0.19 -5.63
N VAL A 62 4.47 1.01 -5.08
CA VAL A 62 5.76 1.45 -4.52
C VAL A 62 6.18 0.57 -3.37
N VAL A 63 5.24 0.22 -2.48
CA VAL A 63 5.47 -0.67 -1.35
C VAL A 63 5.81 -2.08 -1.81
N ALA A 64 5.08 -2.64 -2.77
CA ALA A 64 5.33 -3.98 -3.30
C ALA A 64 6.69 -4.05 -4.00
N ALA A 65 7.04 -3.01 -4.77
CA ALA A 65 8.35 -2.87 -5.39
C ALA A 65 9.47 -2.74 -4.35
N TRP A 66 9.28 -1.89 -3.33
CA TRP A 66 10.24 -1.76 -2.23
C TRP A 66 10.41 -3.07 -1.47
N TYR A 67 9.33 -3.78 -1.17
CA TYR A 67 9.38 -5.08 -0.50
C TYR A 67 10.11 -6.13 -1.34
N GLY A 68 9.80 -6.21 -2.64
CA GLY A 68 10.51 -7.10 -3.57
C GLY A 68 12.01 -6.79 -3.65
N LEU A 69 12.39 -5.51 -3.71
CA LEU A 69 13.79 -5.11 -3.79
C LEU A 69 14.54 -5.29 -2.46
N ALA A 70 13.94 -4.91 -1.34
CA ALA A 70 14.59 -4.91 -0.03
C ALA A 70 14.61 -6.28 0.67
N PHE A 71 13.75 -7.24 0.26
CA PHE A 71 13.69 -8.56 0.91
C PHE A 71 13.97 -9.73 -0.03
N LEU A 72 13.59 -9.63 -1.32
CA LEU A 72 13.86 -10.68 -2.31
C LEU A 72 15.25 -10.51 -2.95
N GLY A 73 15.72 -9.27 -3.11
CA GLY A 73 17.08 -8.97 -3.58
C GLY A 73 18.18 -9.55 -2.68
N ASP A 74 17.90 -9.70 -1.39
CA ASP A 74 18.82 -10.28 -0.39
C ASP A 74 18.90 -11.81 -0.44
N GLY A 75 18.21 -12.46 -1.38
CA GLY A 75 18.24 -13.90 -1.62
C GLY A 75 19.26 -14.35 -2.68
N VAL A 76 19.88 -13.42 -3.41
CA VAL A 76 20.93 -13.71 -4.38
C VAL A 76 22.30 -13.53 -3.69
N GLU A 77 22.78 -14.62 -3.10
CA GLU A 77 24.15 -14.84 -2.60
C GLU A 77 24.73 -13.89 -1.53
N ARG A 78 24.90 -14.40 -0.30
CA ARG A 78 26.23 -14.63 0.32
C ARG A 78 26.17 -15.78 1.33
#